data_AF-A0A1H9QLD2-F1
#
_entry.id   AF-A0A1H9QLD2-F1
#
_cell.length_a   1.000
_cell.length_b   1.000
_cell.length_c   1.000
_cell.angle_alpha   90.00
_cell.angle_beta   90.00
_cell.angle_gamma   90.00
#
_symmetry.space_group_name_H-M   'P 1'
#
loop_
_entity.id
_entity.type
_entity.pdbx_description
1 polymer ?
#
loop_
_entity_poly.entity_id
_entity_poly.type
_entity_poly.pdbx_seq_one_letter_code
_entity_poly.pdbx_strand_id
1 'polypeptide(L)'
;MKLDQIIDSLILEIYPLMPSTGTWPFTMVRVERNNLRGMEQLPQFYASSGLLILQRTDFLEEHLVDYARGAKEYGNLSSEQRLEYLEKHRKQHESKEKLKEWVDRITSLAIGLISQVAIQKGLHLNPIGVDFSVVDTYLKLKSKNLKTYQLFDIYQIDPSSFG
;
A
#
# COMPACT_ATOMS: atom_id res chain seq x y z
N MET A 1 2.99 -9.05 -22.46
CA MET A 1 2.98 -9.41 -21.02
C MET A 1 1.53 -9.52 -20.57
N LYS A 2 1.13 -10.57 -19.84
CA LYS A 2 -0.26 -10.67 -19.35
C LYS A 2 -0.49 -9.59 -18.29
N LEU A 3 -1.68 -8.98 -18.22
CA LEU A 3 -2.01 -7.89 -17.29
C LEU A 3 -1.57 -8.19 -15.85
N ASP A 4 -1.78 -9.43 -15.40
CA ASP A 4 -1.37 -9.88 -14.06
C ASP A 4 0.13 -9.74 -13.80
N GLN A 5 0.97 -10.08 -14.78
CA GLN A 5 2.43 -9.92 -14.68
C GLN A 5 2.83 -8.44 -14.64
N ILE A 6 2.07 -7.56 -15.31
CA ILE A 6 2.30 -6.11 -15.25
C ILE A 6 1.98 -5.58 -13.86
N ILE A 7 0.87 -6.03 -13.26
CA ILE A 7 0.46 -5.64 -11.90
C ILE A 7 1.45 -6.18 -10.87
N ASP A 8 1.90 -7.43 -10.98
CA ASP A 8 2.88 -7.99 -10.06
C ASP A 8 4.23 -7.23 -10.15
N SER A 9 4.68 -6.90 -11.38
CA SER A 9 5.87 -6.04 -11.59
C SER A 9 5.69 -4.64 -11.01
N LEU A 10 4.51 -4.05 -11.19
CA LEU A 10 4.15 -2.74 -10.67
C LEU A 10 4.29 -2.69 -9.14
N ILE A 11 3.80 -3.72 -8.42
CA ILE A 11 3.96 -3.83 -6.96
C ILE A 11 5.44 -3.94 -6.57
N LEU A 12 6.25 -4.68 -7.33
CA LEU A 12 7.68 -4.83 -7.04
C LEU A 12 8.49 -3.55 -7.30
N GLU A 13 8.07 -2.71 -8.25
CA GLU A 13 8.80 -1.51 -8.63
C GLU A 13 8.64 -0.34 -7.66
N ILE A 14 7.63 -0.35 -6.78
CA ILE A 14 7.52 0.68 -5.73
C ILE A 14 8.52 0.48 -4.58
N TYR A 15 9.02 -0.74 -4.34
CA TYR A 15 9.95 -1.02 -3.25
C TYR A 15 11.20 -0.11 -3.23
N PRO A 16 11.95 0.05 -4.32
CA PRO A 16 13.10 0.96 -4.33
C PRO A 16 12.72 2.45 -4.20
N LEU A 17 11.47 2.80 -4.53
CA LEU A 17 10.96 4.18 -4.47
C LEU A 17 10.53 4.59 -3.07
N MET A 18 10.23 3.63 -2.20
CA MET A 18 9.86 3.91 -0.81
C MET A 18 11.00 4.59 -0.04
N PRO A 19 10.69 5.47 0.93
CA PRO A 19 11.72 6.18 1.71
C PRO A 19 12.55 5.27 2.63
N SER A 20 12.03 4.08 2.95
CA SER A 20 12.64 3.12 3.85
C SER A 20 12.49 1.68 3.35
N THR A 21 13.52 0.87 3.57
CA THR A 21 13.52 -0.59 3.37
C THR A 21 13.09 -1.39 4.61
N GLY A 22 12.79 -0.71 5.73
CA GLY A 22 12.29 -1.33 6.94
C GLY A 22 10.80 -1.67 6.85
N THR A 23 10.21 -2.05 7.97
CA THR A 23 8.83 -2.54 8.05
C THR A 23 7.82 -1.49 7.59
N TRP A 24 6.96 -1.85 6.64
CA TRP A 24 5.87 -0.98 6.18
C TRP A 24 4.55 -1.26 6.89
N PRO A 25 3.69 -0.24 7.04
CA PRO A 25 2.38 -0.38 7.66
C PRO A 25 1.30 -0.86 6.68
N PHE A 26 1.67 -1.21 5.44
CA PHE A 26 0.75 -1.65 4.41
C PHE A 26 1.31 -2.85 3.64
N THR A 27 0.43 -3.52 2.91
CA THR A 27 0.79 -4.46 1.84
C THR A 27 -0.12 -4.24 0.66
N MET A 28 0.35 -4.61 -0.54
CA MET A 28 -0.43 -4.55 -1.77
C MET A 28 -0.58 -5.95 -2.34
N VAL A 29 -1.78 -6.32 -2.74
CA VAL A 29 -2.05 -7.63 -3.32
C VAL A 29 -2.89 -7.48 -4.57
N ARG A 30 -2.46 -8.15 -5.65
CA ARG A 30 -3.31 -8.34 -6.82
C ARG A 30 -4.50 -9.21 -6.40
N VAL A 31 -5.69 -8.81 -6.81
CA VAL A 31 -6.92 -9.57 -6.60
C VAL A 31 -7.58 -9.84 -7.93
N GLU A 32 -7.96 -11.08 -8.17
CA GLU A 32 -8.77 -11.43 -9.33
C GLU A 32 -10.23 -11.17 -9.00
N ARG A 33 -11.00 -10.67 -9.98
CA ARG A 33 -12.43 -10.44 -9.80
C ARG A 33 -13.17 -11.69 -9.32
N ASN A 34 -12.75 -12.85 -9.79
CA ASN A 34 -13.34 -14.14 -9.40
C ASN A 34 -13.23 -14.39 -7.90
N ASN A 35 -12.19 -13.88 -7.26
CA ASN A 35 -12.00 -14.04 -5.82
C ASN A 35 -13.02 -13.23 -5.03
N LEU A 36 -13.59 -12.17 -5.62
CA LEU A 36 -14.55 -11.26 -5.00
C LEU A 36 -16.01 -11.47 -5.47
N ARG A 37 -16.25 -12.38 -6.43
CA ARG A 37 -17.59 -12.65 -7.01
C ARG A 37 -18.66 -13.05 -6.00
N GLY A 38 -18.28 -13.59 -4.83
CA GLY A 38 -19.21 -13.98 -3.77
C GLY A 38 -19.74 -12.80 -2.92
N MET A 39 -19.34 -11.57 -3.21
CA MET A 39 -19.78 -10.38 -2.49
C MET A 39 -20.93 -9.70 -3.25
N GLU A 40 -22.16 -9.89 -2.77
CA GLU A 40 -23.39 -9.38 -3.41
C GLU A 40 -23.45 -7.85 -3.53
N GLN A 41 -22.67 -7.12 -2.73
CA GLN A 41 -22.71 -5.66 -2.60
C GLN A 41 -21.57 -4.92 -3.32
N LEU A 42 -20.75 -5.63 -4.10
CA LEU A 42 -19.71 -4.94 -4.84
C LEU A 42 -20.33 -4.16 -6.02
N PRO A 43 -20.09 -2.84 -6.15
CA PRO A 43 -20.27 -2.17 -7.42
C PRO A 43 -19.53 -2.96 -8.51
N GLN A 44 -20.09 -2.92 -9.71
CA GLN A 44 -19.63 -3.68 -10.85
C GLN A 44 -18.13 -3.41 -11.11
N PHE A 45 -17.26 -4.37 -10.77
CA PHE A 45 -15.86 -4.37 -11.23
C PHE A 45 -15.89 -4.40 -12.76
N TYR A 46 -15.32 -3.39 -13.42
CA TYR A 46 -15.26 -3.40 -14.88
C TYR A 46 -14.00 -4.12 -15.39
N ALA A 47 -12.98 -4.32 -14.54
CA ALA A 47 -11.76 -5.05 -14.87
C ALA A 47 -11.77 -6.52 -14.41
N SER A 48 -10.92 -7.35 -15.04
CA SER A 48 -10.70 -8.75 -14.63
C SER A 48 -9.78 -8.87 -13.41
N SER A 49 -8.90 -7.88 -13.22
CA SER A 49 -7.89 -7.83 -12.16
C SER A 49 -7.95 -6.48 -11.46
N GLY A 50 -7.76 -6.49 -10.15
CA GLY A 50 -7.69 -5.31 -9.31
C GLY A 50 -6.47 -5.34 -8.40
N LEU A 51 -6.28 -4.24 -7.67
CA LEU A 51 -5.22 -4.09 -6.69
C LEU A 51 -5.83 -3.68 -5.35
N LEU A 52 -5.59 -4.50 -4.35
CA LEU A 52 -6.06 -4.28 -2.99
C LEU A 52 -4.90 -3.77 -2.13
N ILE A 53 -5.07 -2.58 -1.58
CA ILE A 53 -4.15 -1.96 -0.62
C ILE A 53 -4.68 -2.26 0.77
N LEU A 54 -3.86 -2.93 1.57
CA LEU A 54 -4.20 -3.35 2.93
C LEU A 54 -3.29 -2.64 3.92
N GLN A 55 -3.85 -2.22 5.05
CA GLN A 55 -3.10 -1.74 6.20
C GLN A 55 -2.95 -2.84 7.23
N ARG A 56 -1.78 -2.89 7.87
CA ARG A 56 -1.51 -3.72 9.04
C ARG A 56 -2.25 -3.17 10.26
N THR A 57 -3.01 -4.01 10.96
CA THR A 57 -3.69 -3.65 12.22
C THR A 57 -2.83 -3.95 13.43
N ASP A 58 -1.68 -4.59 13.25
CA ASP A 58 -0.68 -4.92 14.27
C ASP A 58 0.60 -4.07 14.13
N PHE A 59 0.52 -2.91 13.48
CA PHE A 59 1.66 -2.00 13.38
C PHE A 59 1.88 -1.28 14.73
N LEU A 60 3.11 -1.31 15.23
CA LEU A 60 3.49 -0.96 16.61
C LEU A 60 4.77 -0.12 16.60
N GLU A 61 5.14 0.43 17.76
CA GLU A 61 6.33 1.27 17.95
C GLU A 61 7.64 0.60 17.46
N GLU A 62 7.83 -0.69 17.72
CA GLU A 62 8.99 -1.44 17.24
C GLU A 62 9.12 -1.45 15.70
N HIS A 63 7.98 -1.50 14.99
CA HIS A 63 7.94 -1.43 13.54
C HIS A 63 8.28 -0.02 13.02
N LEU A 64 7.94 1.03 13.78
CA LEU A 64 8.39 2.40 13.47
C LEU A 64 9.91 2.53 13.60
N VAL A 65 10.50 1.96 14.65
CA VAL A 65 11.96 1.99 14.85
C VAL A 65 12.65 1.25 13.71
N ASP A 66 12.11 0.10 13.30
CA ASP A 66 12.63 -0.65 12.15
C ASP A 66 12.51 0.15 10.84
N TYR A 67 11.34 0.77 10.58
CA TYR A 67 11.17 1.70 9.46
C TYR A 67 12.21 2.82 9.49
N ALA A 68 12.43 3.44 10.65
CA ALA A 68 13.38 4.53 10.81
C ALA A 68 14.83 4.09 10.53
N ARG A 69 15.23 2.88 10.97
CA ARG A 69 16.55 2.31 10.66
C ARG A 69 16.74 2.01 9.18
N GLY A 70 15.68 1.58 8.50
CA GLY A 70 15.69 1.33 7.06
C GLY A 70 15.62 2.59 6.18
N ALA A 71 15.44 3.77 6.78
CA ALA A 71 15.30 5.01 6.02
C ALA A 71 16.62 5.40 5.33
N LYS A 72 16.53 5.91 4.10
CA LYS A 72 17.70 6.35 3.30
C LYS A 72 18.57 7.37 4.05
N GLU A 73 17.94 8.25 4.82
CA GLU A 73 18.63 9.26 5.63
C GLU A 73 19.41 8.66 6.81
N TYR A 74 18.92 7.58 7.43
CA TYR A 74 19.58 6.93 8.56
C TYR A 74 20.98 6.40 8.21
N GLY A 75 21.14 5.88 6.99
CA GLY A 75 22.42 5.40 6.47
C GLY A 75 23.52 6.47 6.45
N ASN A 76 23.13 7.74 6.28
CA ASN A 76 24.06 8.88 6.14
C ASN A 76 24.40 9.56 7.48
N LEU A 77 23.79 9.14 8.59
CA LEU A 77 24.00 9.72 9.92
C LEU A 77 25.22 9.11 10.62
N SER A 78 25.89 9.92 11.45
CA SER A 78 26.90 9.43 12.40
C SER A 78 26.26 8.55 13.49
N SER A 79 27.06 7.75 14.19
CA SER A 79 26.56 6.88 15.28
C SER A 79 25.80 7.65 16.36
N GLU A 80 26.27 8.85 16.72
CA GLU A 80 25.61 9.71 17.72
C GLU A 80 24.27 10.24 17.19
N GLN A 81 24.24 10.73 15.95
CA GLN A 81 23.02 11.23 15.30
C GLN A 81 21.97 10.13 15.09
N ARG A 82 22.39 8.88 14.88
CA ARG A 82 21.48 7.74 14.71
C ARG A 82 20.63 7.49 15.95
N LEU A 83 21.21 7.58 17.15
CA LEU A 83 20.46 7.40 18.40
C LEU A 83 19.43 8.51 18.59
N GLU A 84 19.85 9.76 18.39
CA GLU A 84 18.96 10.92 18.48
C GLU A 84 17.82 10.86 17.45
N TYR A 85 18.13 10.42 16.23
CA TYR A 85 17.15 10.25 15.16
C TYR A 85 16.06 9.23 15.53
N LEU A 86 16.45 8.04 16.02
CA LEU A 86 15.48 7.01 16.41
C LEU A 86 14.61 7.48 17.58
N GLU A 87 15.20 8.13 18.58
CA GLU A 87 14.45 8.63 19.73
C GLU A 87 13.47 9.75 19.35
N LYS A 88 13.89 10.65 18.44
CA LYS A 88 13.02 11.68 17.87
C LYS A 88 11.86 11.05 17.11
N HIS A 89 12.14 10.07 16.25
CA HIS A 89 11.12 9.42 15.43
C HIS A 89 10.10 8.65 16.30
N ARG A 90 10.55 8.04 17.40
CA ARG A 90 9.73 7.38 18.40
C ARG A 90 8.78 8.35 19.12
N LYS A 91 9.31 9.44 19.67
CA LYS A 91 8.53 10.48 20.37
C LYS A 91 7.49 11.15 19.47
N GLN A 92 7.80 11.33 18.19
CA GLN A 92 6.87 11.93 17.22
C GLN A 92 5.59 11.09 17.03
N HIS A 93 5.61 9.80 17.35
CA HIS A 93 4.48 8.88 17.13
C HIS A 93 4.07 8.12 18.40
N GLU A 94 4.35 8.70 19.57
CA GLU A 94 4.08 8.10 20.89
C GLU A 94 2.59 7.88 21.18
N SER A 95 1.70 8.67 20.54
CA SER A 95 0.25 8.53 20.70
C SER A 95 -0.35 7.66 19.59
N LYS A 96 -1.44 6.95 19.90
CA LYS A 96 -2.15 6.11 18.93
C LYS A 96 -2.65 6.90 17.74
N GLU A 97 -3.08 8.14 17.97
CA GLU A 97 -3.57 9.05 16.93
C GLU A 97 -2.43 9.45 15.98
N LYS A 98 -1.28 9.88 16.53
CA LYS A 98 -0.11 10.24 15.71
C LYS A 98 0.45 9.04 14.94
N LEU A 99 0.42 7.84 15.54
CA LEU A 99 0.79 6.61 14.85
C LEU A 99 -0.17 6.33 13.69
N LYS A 100 -1.48 6.45 13.91
CA LYS A 100 -2.50 6.25 12.88
C LYS A 100 -2.32 7.23 11.73
N GLU A 101 -2.15 8.52 12.01
CA GLU A 101 -1.89 9.55 10.99
C GLU A 101 -0.63 9.24 10.18
N TRP A 102 0.43 8.79 10.84
CA TRP A 102 1.65 8.38 10.16
C TRP A 102 1.43 7.17 9.26
N VAL A 103 0.72 6.14 9.75
CA VAL A 103 0.36 4.95 8.98
C VAL A 103 -0.44 5.32 7.74
N ASP A 104 -1.44 6.19 7.88
CA ASP A 104 -2.28 6.68 6.79
C ASP A 104 -1.44 7.47 5.76
N ARG A 105 -0.53 8.33 6.22
CA ARG A 105 0.39 9.09 5.35
C ARG A 105 1.32 8.18 4.55
N ILE A 106 1.95 7.19 5.18
CA ILE A 106 2.86 6.25 4.50
C ILE A 106 2.09 5.37 3.51
N THR A 107 0.89 4.93 3.87
CA THR A 107 0.01 4.17 2.96
C THR A 107 -0.39 5.02 1.75
N SER A 108 -0.73 6.30 1.97
CA SER A 108 -1.08 7.25 0.91
C SER A 108 0.10 7.54 -0.03
N LEU A 109 1.31 7.68 0.52
CA LEU A 109 2.54 7.81 -0.29
C LEU A 109 2.71 6.61 -1.21
N ALA A 110 2.54 5.40 -0.69
CA ALA A 110 2.66 4.18 -1.48
C ALA A 110 1.61 4.12 -2.61
N ILE A 111 0.38 4.58 -2.34
CA ILE A 111 -0.66 4.74 -3.37
C ILE A 111 -0.27 5.77 -4.43
N GLY A 112 0.34 6.89 -4.04
CA GLY A 112 0.86 7.87 -5.00
C GLY A 112 1.94 7.28 -5.91
N LEU A 113 2.90 6.54 -5.32
CA LEU A 113 3.97 5.88 -6.05
C LEU A 113 3.45 4.80 -7.02
N ILE A 114 2.59 3.90 -6.53
CA ILE A 114 2.03 2.83 -7.38
C ILE A 114 1.19 3.41 -8.52
N SER A 115 0.47 4.51 -8.28
CA SER A 115 -0.31 5.19 -9.32
C SER A 115 0.60 5.81 -10.40
N GLN A 116 1.71 6.44 -10.01
CA GLN A 116 2.68 6.99 -10.97
C GLN A 116 3.35 5.89 -11.81
N VAL A 117 3.81 4.81 -11.18
CA VAL A 117 4.45 3.70 -11.90
C VAL A 117 3.44 3.01 -12.82
N ALA A 118 2.17 2.92 -12.41
CA ALA A 118 1.11 2.36 -13.24
C ALA A 118 0.92 3.16 -14.54
N ILE A 119 0.85 4.49 -14.45
CA ILE A 119 0.74 5.38 -15.63
C ILE A 119 1.92 5.15 -16.58
N GLN A 120 3.15 5.05 -16.07
CA GLN A 120 4.34 4.77 -16.87
C GLN A 120 4.28 3.42 -17.59
N LYS A 121 3.51 2.47 -17.06
CA LYS A 121 3.26 1.15 -17.66
C LYS A 121 1.99 1.10 -18.52
N GLY A 122 1.35 2.24 -18.77
CA GLY A 122 0.10 2.30 -19.52
C GLY A 122 -1.06 1.63 -18.78
N LEU A 123 -1.07 1.69 -17.45
CA LEU A 123 -2.16 1.20 -16.62
C LEU A 123 -2.89 2.37 -15.96
N HIS A 124 -4.21 2.23 -15.85
CA HIS A 124 -5.07 3.14 -15.09
C HIS A 124 -5.60 2.43 -13.85
N LEU A 125 -5.39 3.04 -12.68
CA LEU A 125 -5.94 2.59 -11.40
C LEU A 125 -7.20 3.40 -11.11
N ASN A 126 -8.37 2.78 -11.18
CA ASN A 126 -9.63 3.42 -10.85
C ASN A 126 -10.07 3.00 -9.44
N PRO A 127 -10.18 3.92 -8.47
CA PRO A 127 -10.59 3.56 -7.11
C PRO A 127 -12.04 3.08 -7.11
N ILE A 128 -12.29 1.98 -6.40
CA ILE A 128 -13.63 1.43 -6.23
C ILE A 128 -14.16 1.86 -4.87
N GLY A 129 -15.25 2.62 -4.88
CA GLY A 129 -15.98 2.98 -3.67
C GLY A 129 -16.83 1.81 -3.18
N VAL A 130 -16.33 1.06 -2.21
CA VAL A 130 -17.05 -0.06 -1.56
C VAL A 130 -17.00 0.07 -0.05
N ASP A 131 -17.93 -0.57 0.64
CA ASP A 131 -17.78 -0.79 2.08
C ASP A 131 -16.65 -1.79 2.33
N PHE A 132 -15.51 -1.26 2.77
CA PHE A 132 -14.32 -2.04 3.08
C PHE A 132 -14.53 -3.06 4.21
N SER A 133 -15.50 -2.87 5.10
CA SER A 133 -15.80 -3.84 6.16
C SER A 133 -16.32 -5.17 5.59
N VAL A 134 -17.03 -5.11 4.46
CA VAL A 134 -17.51 -6.30 3.74
C VAL A 134 -16.33 -7.04 3.12
N VAL A 135 -15.38 -6.30 2.51
CA VAL A 135 -14.13 -6.87 1.95
C VAL A 135 -13.31 -7.54 3.05
N ASP A 136 -13.14 -6.87 4.18
CA ASP A 136 -12.38 -7.37 5.33
C ASP A 136 -12.97 -8.67 5.88
N THR A 137 -14.30 -8.73 5.99
CA THR A 137 -15.02 -9.91 6.49
C THR A 137 -14.91 -11.07 5.52
N TYR A 138 -15.17 -10.82 4.23
CA TYR A 138 -15.15 -11.84 3.19
C TYR A 138 -13.76 -12.47 3.03
N LEU A 139 -12.70 -11.64 3.02
CA LEU A 139 -11.31 -12.09 2.91
C LEU A 139 -10.69 -12.52 4.25
N LYS A 140 -11.45 -12.45 5.34
CA LYS A 140 -11.04 -12.77 6.72
C LYS A 140 -9.78 -12.01 7.16
N LEU A 141 -9.66 -10.73 6.78
CA LEU A 141 -8.43 -9.95 6.95
C LEU A 141 -8.06 -9.71 8.42
N LYS A 142 -9.05 -9.61 9.31
CA LYS A 142 -8.82 -9.46 10.75
C LYS A 142 -7.96 -10.61 11.31
N SER A 143 -8.16 -11.84 10.83
CA SER A 143 -7.36 -13.01 11.27
C SER A 143 -5.90 -12.96 10.78
N LYS A 144 -5.60 -12.08 9.84
CA LYS A 144 -4.28 -11.86 9.26
C LYS A 144 -3.64 -10.55 9.72
N ASN A 145 -4.23 -9.88 10.72
CA ASN A 145 -3.86 -8.53 11.16
C ASN A 145 -3.87 -7.49 10.03
N LEU A 146 -4.85 -7.58 9.14
CA LEU A 146 -5.01 -6.68 7.99
C LEU A 146 -6.41 -6.06 7.99
N LYS A 147 -6.50 -4.87 7.40
CA LYS A 147 -7.76 -4.21 7.03
C LYS A 147 -7.61 -3.58 5.65
N THR A 148 -8.70 -3.48 4.90
CA THR A 148 -8.71 -2.84 3.59
C THR A 148 -8.58 -1.33 3.74
N TYR A 149 -7.70 -0.74 2.94
CA TYR A 149 -7.51 0.70 2.87
C TYR A 149 -8.02 1.30 1.56
N GLN A 150 -7.73 0.63 0.44
CA GLN A 150 -8.21 1.04 -0.87
C GLN A 150 -8.26 -0.16 -1.80
N LEU A 151 -9.25 -0.18 -2.68
CA LEU A 151 -9.36 -1.14 -3.77
C LEU A 151 -9.39 -0.39 -5.10
N PHE A 152 -8.62 -0.88 -6.07
CA PHE A 152 -8.57 -0.34 -7.42
C PHE A 152 -8.97 -1.40 -8.44
N ASP A 153 -9.77 -1.00 -9.41
CA ASP A 153 -9.80 -1.68 -10.70
C ASP A 153 -8.58 -1.24 -11.53
N ILE A 154 -7.98 -2.17 -12.27
CA ILE A 154 -6.84 -1.88 -13.14
C ILE A 154 -7.20 -2.14 -14.59
N TYR A 155 -7.02 -1.12 -15.42
CA TYR A 155 -7.22 -1.19 -16.87
C TYR A 155 -5.91 -0.93 -17.59
N GLN A 156 -5.69 -1.63 -18.69
CA GLN A 156 -4.66 -1.21 -19.63
C GLN A 156 -5.22 -0.06 -20.48
N ILE A 157 -4.48 1.04 -20.53
CA ILE A 157 -4.79 2.16 -21.39
C ILE A 157 -4.28 1.80 -22.78
N ASP A 158 -5.17 1.75 -23.77
CA ASP A 158 -4.75 1.59 -25.15
C ASP A 158 -3.99 2.85 -25.59
N PRO A 159 -2.73 2.74 -26.04
CA PRO A 159 -1.94 3.90 -26.50
C PRO A 159 -2.62 4.69 -27.63
N SER A 160 -3.54 4.06 -28.38
CA SER A 160 -4.29 4.72 -29.46
C SER A 160 -5.38 5.70 -28.97
N SER A 161 -5.68 5.72 -27.66
CA SER A 161 -6.74 6.56 -27.09
C SER A 161 -6.35 8.04 -26.90
N PHE A 162 -5.10 8.41 -27.19
CA PHE A 162 -4.57 9.78 -27.09
C PHE A 162 -4.20 10.38 -28.46
N GLY A 163 -4.66 9.76 -29.56
CA GLY A 163 -4.49 10.23 -30.93
C GLY A 163 -5.56 11.21 -31.39
#